data_AF-A0A523W4M7-F1
#
_entry.id   AF-A0A523W4M7-F1
#
_cell.length_a   1.000
_cell.length_b   1.000
_cell.length_c   1.000
_cell.angle_alpha   90.00
_cell.angle_beta   90.00
_cell.angle_gamma   90.00
#
_symmetry.space_group_name_H-M   'P 1'
#
loop_
_entity.id
_entity.type
_entity.pdbx_description
1 polymer ?
#
loop_
_entity_poly.entity_id
_entity_poly.type
_entity_poly.pdbx_seq_one_letter_code
_entity_poly.pdbx_strand_id
1 'polypeptide(L)' 'MIEMEKWAAIRQLNEQGYGKRRIARMLGVSRNTVKRALKGEDVPKYERSILPAKKTDPFQDTIKQMLSRKRIHWDKDPV' A
#
# COMPACT_ATOMS: atom_id res chain seq x y z
N MET A 1 4.59 0.66 -3.84
CA MET A 1 3.41 0.36 -4.68
C MET A 1 2.75 1.70 -4.99
N ILE A 2 2.30 1.96 -6.21
CA ILE A 2 1.71 3.28 -6.55
C ILE A 2 0.22 3.28 -6.25
N GLU A 3 -0.32 4.43 -5.85
CA GLU A 3 -1.77 4.61 -5.74
C GLU A 3 -2.44 4.37 -7.09
N MET A 4 -3.64 3.77 -7.04
CA MET A 4 -4.48 3.51 -8.22
C MET A 4 -4.65 4.77 -9.08
N GLU A 5 -4.94 5.90 -8.45
CA GLU A 5 -5.15 7.18 -9.13
C GLU A 5 -3.91 7.60 -9.95
N LYS A 6 -2.71 7.50 -9.36
CA LYS A 6 -1.46 7.80 -10.06
C LYS A 6 -1.18 6.82 -11.19
N TRP A 7 -1.54 5.55 -11.05
CA TRP A 7 -1.42 4.57 -12.13
C TRP A 7 -2.32 4.93 -13.32
N ALA A 8 -3.60 5.24 -13.06
CA ALA A 8 -4.55 5.64 -14.09
C ALA A 8 -4.10 6.93 -14.80
N ALA A 9 -3.65 7.93 -14.04
CA ALA A 9 -3.12 9.19 -14.59
C ALA A 9 -1.88 8.97 -15.48
N ILE A 10 -0.97 8.05 -15.10
CA ILE A 10 0.19 7.70 -15.95
C ILE A 10 -0.27 7.14 -17.30
N ARG A 11 -1.25 6.23 -17.31
CA ARG A 11 -1.78 5.59 -18.52
C ARG A 11 -2.45 6.62 -19.44
N GLN A 12 -3.35 7.42 -18.88
CA GLN A 12 -4.07 8.47 -19.61
C GLN A 12 -3.10 9.47 -20.26
N LEU A 13 -2.10 9.97 -19.52
CA LEU A 13 -1.12 10.91 -20.07
C LEU A 13 -0.25 10.26 -21.17
N ASN A 14 0.06 8.97 -21.04
CA ASN A 14 0.82 8.26 -22.07
C ASN A 14 -0.01 8.06 -23.35
N GLU A 15 -1.31 7.78 -23.24
CA GLU A 15 -2.26 7.73 -24.37
C GLU A 15 -2.41 9.08 -25.07
N GLN A 16 -2.34 10.18 -24.31
CA GLN A 16 -2.28 11.54 -24.86
C GLN A 16 -0.91 11.90 -25.50
N GLY A 17 0.03 10.96 -25.58
CA GLY A 17 1.33 11.14 -26.25
C GLY A 17 2.42 11.79 -25.40
N TYR A 18 2.22 11.94 -24.09
CA TYR A 18 3.24 12.54 -23.22
C TYR A 18 4.42 11.59 -23.02
N GLY A 19 5.64 12.10 -23.16
CA GLY A 19 6.85 11.32 -22.90
C GLY A 19 7.00 10.94 -21.42
N LYS A 20 7.55 9.75 -21.14
CA LYS A 20 7.71 9.19 -19.78
C LYS A 20 8.39 10.13 -18.77
N ARG A 21 9.37 10.95 -19.21
CA ARG A 21 10.04 11.95 -18.35
C ARG A 21 9.11 13.12 -18.00
N ARG A 22 8.24 13.54 -18.92
CA ARG A 22 7.27 14.62 -18.71
C ARG A 22 6.20 14.17 -17.72
N ILE A 23 5.66 12.97 -17.91
CA ILE A 23 4.69 12.33 -16.99
C ILE A 23 5.28 12.22 -15.57
N ALA A 24 6.52 11.75 -15.44
CA ALA A 24 7.20 11.63 -14.16
C ALA A 24 7.27 12.98 -13.40
N ARG A 25 7.60 14.06 -14.10
CA ARG A 25 7.65 15.41 -13.53
C ARG A 25 6.25 15.92 -13.15
N MET A 26 5.24 15.68 -13.98
CA MET A 26 3.85 16.12 -13.74
C MET A 26 3.24 15.48 -12.51
N LEU A 27 3.48 14.18 -12.30
CA LEU A 27 2.87 13.42 -11.23
C LEU A 27 3.74 13.29 -9.97
N GLY A 28 4.94 13.89 -9.97
CA GLY A 28 5.86 13.82 -8.84
C GLY A 28 6.37 12.39 -8.55
N VAL A 29 6.52 11.55 -9.57
CA VAL A 29 6.98 10.15 -9.44
C VAL A 29 8.27 9.91 -10.20
N SER A 30 9.01 8.86 -9.84
CA SER A 30 10.22 8.50 -10.58
C SER A 30 9.91 8.06 -12.02
N ARG A 31 10.83 8.30 -12.97
CA ARG A 31 10.72 7.76 -14.34
C ARG A 31 10.58 6.23 -14.36
N ASN A 32 11.22 5.54 -13.41
CA ASN A 32 11.13 4.09 -13.28
C ASN A 32 9.73 3.65 -12.84
N THR A 33 9.07 4.45 -12.00
CA THR A 33 7.66 4.26 -11.62
C THR A 33 6.76 4.33 -12.84
N VAL A 34 6.91 5.36 -13.69
CA VAL A 34 6.18 5.48 -14.96
C VAL A 34 6.44 4.28 -15.87
N LYS A 35 7.71 3.87 -16.03
CA LYS A 35 8.08 2.70 -16.83
C LYS A 35 7.40 1.42 -16.31
N ARG A 36 7.34 1.21 -14.99
CA ARG A 36 6.70 0.04 -14.37
C ARG A 36 5.18 0.07 -14.54
N ALA A 37 4.56 1.23 -14.33
CA ALA A 37 3.11 1.42 -14.46
C ALA A 37 2.61 1.14 -15.89
N LEU A 38 3.39 1.52 -16.90
CA LEU A 38 3.07 1.24 -18.31
C LEU A 38 3.39 -0.19 -18.73
N LYS A 39 4.28 -0.90 -18.02
CA LYS A 39 4.66 -2.29 -18.36
C LYS A 39 3.63 -3.32 -17.86
N GLY A 40 3.05 -3.11 -16.68
CA GLY A 40 2.07 -4.05 -16.12
C GLY A 40 0.70 -3.82 -16.74
N GLU A 41 0.15 -4.80 -17.45
CA GLU A 41 -1.17 -4.73 -18.10
C GLU A 41 -2.30 -4.46 -17.10
N ASP A 42 -2.19 -5.04 -15.91
CA ASP A 42 -3.16 -4.86 -14.84
C ASP A 42 -2.87 -3.66 -13.94
N VAL A 43 -3.96 -3.22 -13.31
CA VAL A 43 -3.97 -2.33 -12.16
C VAL A 43 -2.97 -2.80 -11.09
N PRO A 44 -2.25 -1.90 -10.41
CA PRO A 44 -1.41 -2.25 -9.28
C PRO A 44 -2.25 -2.84 -8.14
N LYS A 45 -2.19 -4.16 -7.98
CA LYS A 45 -2.78 -4.87 -6.84
C LYS A 45 -1.81 -4.86 -5.68
N TYR A 46 -2.33 -4.62 -4.47
CA TYR A 46 -1.55 -4.81 -3.26
C TYR A 46 -1.48 -6.30 -2.93
N GLU A 47 -0.37 -6.93 -3.28
CA GLU A 47 -0.05 -8.28 -2.86
C GLU A 47 0.98 -8.21 -1.74
N ARG A 48 0.56 -8.54 -0.50
CA ARG A 48 1.54 -8.91 0.54
C ARG A 48 2.01 -10.31 0.18
N SER A 49 3.31 -10.47 -0.01
CA SER A 49 3.90 -11.80 0.05
C SER A 49 3.57 -12.41 1.42
N ILE A 50 3.27 -13.71 1.43
CA ILE A 50 3.15 -14.47 2.67
C ILE A 50 4.51 -14.38 3.35
N LEU A 51 4.59 -13.60 4.42
CA LEU A 51 5.80 -13.53 5.23
C LEU A 51 5.92 -14.84 6.03
N PRO A 52 7.16 -15.30 6.32
CA PRO A 52 7.36 -16.37 7.30
C PRO A 52 6.74 -15.98 8.65
N ALA A 53 6.60 -16.96 9.55
CA ALA A 53 5.99 -16.79 10.87
C ALA A 53 6.39 -15.44 11.50
N LYS A 54 5.39 -14.62 11.82
CA LYS A 54 5.60 -13.31 12.41
C LYS A 54 6.22 -13.52 13.79
N LYS A 55 7.04 -12.57 14.24
CA LYS A 55 7.60 -12.58 15.60
C LYS A 55 6.53 -12.65 16.69
N THR A 56 5.30 -12.25 16.38
CA THR A 56 4.14 -12.30 17.27
C THR A 56 3.44 -13.65 17.29
N ASP A 57 3.70 -14.53 16.33
CA ASP A 57 2.99 -15.81 16.19
C ASP A 57 3.15 -16.71 17.43
N PRO A 58 4.35 -16.82 18.06
CA PRO A 58 4.50 -17.55 19.32
C PRO A 58 3.72 -16.96 20.51
N PHE A 59 3.28 -15.71 20.42
CA PHE A 59 2.66 -14.96 21.52
C PHE A 59 1.17 -14.65 21.29
N GLN A 60 0.57 -15.17 20.21
CA GLN A 60 -0.83 -14.86 19.85
C GLN A 60 -1.80 -15.15 20.99
N ASP A 61 -1.62 -16.27 21.68
CA ASP A 61 -2.51 -16.68 22.77
C ASP A 61 -2.32 -15.81 24.02
N THR A 62 -1.08 -15.42 24.34
CA THR A 62 -0.80 -14.46 25.41
C THR A 62 -1.42 -13.10 25.11
N ILE A 63 -1.29 -12.61 23.87
CA ILE A 63 -1.90 -11.35 23.42
C ILE A 63 -3.43 -11.41 23.54
N LYS A 64 -4.05 -12.52 23.12
CA LYS A 64 -5.50 -12.73 23.28
C LYS A 64 -5.92 -12.74 24.75
N GLN A 65 -5.18 -13.41 25.63
CA GLN A 65 -5.47 -13.42 27.07
C GLN A 65 -5.35 -12.01 27.67
N MET A 66 -4.32 -11.25 27.28
CA MET A 66 -4.15 -9.85 27.71
C MET A 66 -5.31 -8.97 27.24
N LEU A 67 -5.74 -9.10 25.99
CA LEU A 67 -6.89 -8.35 25.46
C LEU A 67 -8.19 -8.73 26.19
N SER A 68 -8.43 -10.02 26.41
CA SER A 68 -9.60 -10.50 27.15
C SER A 68 -9.61 -9.98 28.60
N ARG A 69 -8.45 -9.92 29.26
CA ARG A 69 -8.30 -9.36 30.61
C ARG A 69 -8.46 -7.84 30.62
N LYS A 70 -8.03 -7.14 29.57
CA LYS A 70 -8.06 -5.68 29.46
C LYS A 70 -9.41 -5.13 28.98
N ARG A 71 -10.32 -5.98 28.50
CA ARG A 71 -11.71 -5.64 28.10
C ARG A 71 -12.62 -5.21 29.27
N ILE A 72 -12.05 -4.88 30.43
CA ILE A 72 -12.75 -4.35 31.61
C ILE A 72 -12.33 -2.89 31.90
N HIS A 73 -11.24 -2.36 31.33
CA HIS A 73 -10.68 -1.06 31.75
C HIS A 73 -10.66 0.05 30.68
N TRP A 74 -10.88 -0.24 29.39
CA TRP A 74 -10.74 0.75 28.30
C TRP A 74 -11.91 1.75 28.12
N ASP A 75 -12.96 1.65 28.94
CA ASP A 75 -14.18 2.50 28.86
C ASP A 75 -14.20 3.67 29.87
N LYS A 76 -13.11 3.92 30.61
CA LYS A 76 -13.09 4.89 31.73
C LYS A 76 -12.11 6.07 31.59
N ASP A 77 -11.68 6.41 30.39
CA ASP A 77 -10.95 7.66 30.16
C ASP A 77 -11.86 8.65 29.40
N PRO A 78 -12.60 9.53 30.09
CA PRO A 78 -13.26 10.64 29.44
C PRO A 78 -12.20 11.66 29.02
N VAL A 79 -12.17 11.99 27.73
CA VAL A 79 -11.58 13.25 27.23
C VAL A 79 -12.52 14.39 27.61
#